data_AF-A0AAD4R4X1-F1
#
_entry.id   AF-A0AAD4R4X1-F1
#
_cell.length_a   1.000
_cell.length_b   1.000
_cell.length_c   1.000
_cell.angle_alpha   90.00
_cell.angle_beta   90.00
_cell.angle_gamma   90.00
#
_symmetry.space_group_name_H-M   'P 1'
#
loop_
_entity.id
_entity.type
_entity.pdbx_description
1 polymer ?
#
loop_
_entity_poly.entity_id
_entity_poly.type
_entity_poly.pdbx_seq_one_letter_code
_entity_poly.pdbx_strand_id
1 'polypeptide(L)'
;MCLIGSISASHHSHHSHRERSVPGGNCVENEVCSTNNAHVCRNNTCVSACSLRGMRECVCDSEEENYCYLCCGSAEHRCLPAHEHSILRNNGERWERESCARCRMNGAEMEGVPCDDRDSQRLCLQEKCSKSICHDKQQGAYCDRKMEKVCVDDVCENPCSRIAPHLMVCDCPAIDPDTGFASDDRCQLCCYDFNVKPSSRRCQSAYRKYRIMSSQDRPIWRVGLDCAGGKRCNRYGVCSNDAIQTGHNPTALSAFLLFFLVAVVLLAAIVSTAETL
;
A
#
# COMPACT_ATOMS: atom_id res chain seq x y z
N MET A 1 62.24 2.84 0.17
CA MET A 1 62.14 2.35 -1.22
C MET A 1 60.81 2.82 -1.77
N CYS A 2 60.85 3.63 -2.82
CA CYS A 2 59.69 4.12 -3.58
C CYS A 2 59.22 3.08 -4.61
N LEU A 3 57.94 3.18 -5.00
CA LEU A 3 57.34 3.01 -6.35
C LEU A 3 55.80 3.00 -6.13
N ILE A 4 55.08 4.13 -6.22
CA ILE A 4 54.45 4.78 -7.39
C ILE A 4 53.54 3.85 -8.21
N GLY A 5 52.25 4.20 -8.25
CA GLY A 5 51.24 3.64 -9.15
C GLY A 5 49.87 4.33 -9.01
N SER A 6 49.72 5.52 -9.62
CA SER A 6 48.47 6.25 -9.91
C SER A 6 47.53 5.38 -10.80
N ILE A 7 46.19 5.48 -10.89
CA ILE A 7 45.24 6.51 -11.41
C ILE A 7 43.85 5.83 -11.20
N SER A 8 42.75 6.41 -10.70
CA SER A 8 41.87 7.37 -11.37
C SER A 8 40.76 7.79 -10.39
N ALA A 9 40.69 9.08 -10.05
CA ALA A 9 39.57 9.64 -9.29
C ALA A 9 38.49 10.08 -10.29
N SER A 10 37.39 9.33 -10.37
CA SER A 10 36.20 9.76 -11.11
C SER A 10 35.44 10.77 -10.25
N HIS A 11 35.45 12.03 -10.69
CA HIS A 11 34.64 13.11 -10.15
C HIS A 11 33.15 12.81 -10.37
N HIS A 12 32.45 12.31 -9.35
CA HIS A 12 31.00 12.42 -9.31
C HIS A 12 30.62 13.78 -8.72
N SER A 13 30.18 14.66 -9.61
CA SER A 13 29.57 15.95 -9.28
C SER A 13 28.27 15.71 -8.51
N HIS A 14 28.31 15.83 -7.18
CA HIS A 14 27.12 15.95 -6.37
C HIS A 14 26.50 17.33 -6.62
N HIS A 15 25.48 17.38 -7.49
CA HIS A 15 24.55 18.51 -7.54
C HIS A 15 23.73 18.52 -6.24
N SER A 16 24.26 19.20 -5.23
CA SER A 16 23.52 19.67 -4.06
C SER A 16 22.45 20.65 -4.55
N HIS A 17 21.22 20.17 -4.76
CA HIS A 17 20.04 21.03 -4.82
C HIS A 17 19.82 21.65 -3.44
N ARG A 18 20.48 22.79 -3.24
CA ARG A 18 20.28 23.66 -2.09
C ARG A 18 18.87 24.22 -2.19
N GLU A 19 17.95 23.69 -1.37
CA GLU A 19 16.65 24.30 -1.13
C GLU A 19 16.86 25.76 -0.75
N ARG A 20 16.56 26.65 -1.69
CA ARG A 20 16.48 28.08 -1.46
C ARG A 20 15.01 28.41 -1.40
N SER A 21 14.43 28.24 -0.21
CA SER A 21 13.21 28.95 0.17
C SER A 21 13.54 30.44 0.18
N VAL A 22 13.34 31.10 -0.96
CA VAL A 22 13.46 32.56 -1.08
C VAL A 22 12.07 33.17 -0.86
N PRO A 23 11.84 33.91 0.24
CA PRO A 23 10.68 34.77 0.33
C PRO A 23 10.96 36.03 -0.51
N GLY A 24 10.25 36.18 -1.63
CA GLY A 24 10.17 37.44 -2.39
C GLY A 24 11.28 37.71 -3.41
N GLY A 25 11.80 36.71 -4.11
CA GLY A 25 12.79 36.89 -5.19
C GLY A 25 12.21 36.62 -6.58
N ASN A 26 12.47 37.51 -7.54
CA ASN A 26 12.18 37.34 -8.97
C ASN A 26 12.51 35.91 -9.42
N CYS A 27 11.49 35.13 -9.72
CA CYS A 27 11.64 33.83 -10.36
C CYS A 27 11.65 34.03 -11.89
N VAL A 28 12.33 33.14 -12.61
CA VAL A 28 12.40 33.21 -14.08
C VAL A 28 11.11 32.63 -14.65
N GLU A 29 10.45 33.35 -15.56
CA GLU A 29 9.16 32.95 -16.13
C GLU A 29 9.19 31.51 -16.66
N ASN A 30 8.15 30.75 -16.33
CA ASN A 30 8.00 29.32 -16.57
C ASN A 30 8.99 28.40 -15.85
N GLU A 31 10.01 28.87 -15.14
CA GLU A 31 10.90 27.97 -14.39
C GLU A 31 10.23 27.38 -13.14
N VAL A 32 10.67 26.19 -12.75
CA VAL A 32 10.21 25.49 -11.54
C VAL A 32 10.69 26.26 -10.31
N CYS A 33 9.75 26.84 -9.58
CA CYS A 33 10.04 27.53 -8.32
C CYS A 33 9.83 26.62 -7.09
N SER A 34 9.04 25.54 -7.23
CA SER A 34 8.95 24.47 -6.23
C SER A 34 8.68 23.12 -6.89
N THR A 35 9.62 22.19 -6.78
CA THR A 35 9.47 20.83 -7.30
C THR A 35 8.45 20.03 -6.49
N ASN A 36 8.46 20.17 -5.16
CA ASN A 36 7.62 19.39 -4.24
C ASN A 36 6.13 19.77 -4.32
N ASN A 37 5.84 21.05 -4.56
CA ASN A 37 4.47 21.55 -4.70
C ASN A 37 4.03 21.68 -6.16
N ALA A 38 4.89 21.26 -7.10
CA ALA A 38 4.65 21.41 -8.53
C ALA A 38 4.29 22.85 -8.95
N HIS A 39 5.08 23.82 -8.49
CA HIS A 39 4.89 25.23 -8.77
C HIS A 39 5.91 25.75 -9.78
N VAL A 40 5.42 26.64 -10.64
CA VAL A 40 6.18 27.33 -11.69
C VAL A 40 6.06 28.84 -11.50
N CYS A 41 7.06 29.57 -11.96
CA CYS A 41 7.01 31.02 -11.96
C CYS A 41 6.07 31.53 -13.05
N ARG A 42 5.15 32.40 -12.66
CA ARG A 42 4.32 33.17 -13.58
C ARG A 42 4.14 34.58 -13.04
N ASN A 43 4.38 35.60 -13.86
CA ASN A 43 4.29 37.01 -13.45
C ASN A 43 5.11 37.31 -12.17
N ASN A 44 6.35 36.80 -12.09
CA ASN A 44 7.23 36.90 -10.92
C ASN A 44 6.66 36.28 -9.62
N THR A 45 5.61 35.45 -9.72
CA THR A 45 5.01 34.75 -8.59
C THR A 45 5.06 33.24 -8.79
N CYS A 46 5.33 32.51 -7.71
CA CYS A 46 5.33 31.05 -7.74
C CYS A 46 3.89 30.55 -7.63
N VAL A 47 3.37 29.95 -8.71
CA VAL A 47 1.98 29.48 -8.82
C VAL A 47 1.94 28.01 -9.21
N SER A 48 0.79 27.36 -9.01
CA SER A 48 0.59 25.98 -9.44
C SER A 48 0.82 25.78 -10.92
N ALA A 49 1.49 24.69 -11.31
CA ALA A 49 1.62 24.31 -12.71
C ALA A 49 0.25 24.11 -13.39
N CYS A 50 -0.81 23.77 -12.65
CA CYS A 50 -2.17 23.69 -13.19
C CYS A 50 -2.64 25.02 -13.80
N SER A 51 -2.18 26.16 -13.27
CA SER A 51 -2.58 27.49 -13.71
C SER A 51 -2.08 27.82 -15.12
N LEU A 52 -1.09 27.09 -15.67
CA LEU A 52 -0.62 27.23 -17.05
C LEU A 52 -1.75 26.99 -18.08
N ARG A 53 -2.76 26.18 -17.72
CA ARG A 53 -3.95 25.89 -18.54
C ARG A 53 -5.23 26.50 -17.96
N GLY A 54 -5.12 27.45 -17.03
CA GLY A 54 -6.29 28.00 -16.34
C GLY A 54 -7.01 26.99 -15.44
N MET A 55 -6.30 25.93 -15.04
CA MET A 55 -6.82 24.90 -14.14
C MET A 55 -6.32 25.13 -12.71
N ARG A 56 -6.93 24.43 -11.76
CA ARG A 56 -6.53 24.39 -10.35
C ARG A 56 -6.14 22.98 -9.93
N GLU A 57 -5.36 22.92 -8.87
CA GLU A 57 -5.06 21.66 -8.19
C GLU A 57 -6.37 21.03 -7.69
N CYS A 58 -6.47 19.71 -7.81
CA CYS A 58 -7.63 18.95 -7.40
C CYS A 58 -7.21 17.54 -6.96
N VAL A 59 -8.17 16.74 -6.50
CA VAL A 59 -7.94 15.35 -6.10
C VAL A 59 -8.43 14.44 -7.24
N CYS A 60 -7.53 13.68 -7.86
CA CYS A 60 -7.84 12.66 -8.86
C CYS A 60 -8.72 11.54 -8.26
N ASP A 61 -9.39 10.79 -9.12
CA ASP A 61 -10.24 9.68 -8.71
C ASP A 61 -9.44 8.52 -8.09
N SER A 62 -8.21 8.30 -8.59
CA SER A 62 -7.31 7.28 -8.05
C SER A 62 -6.40 7.86 -6.96
N GLU A 63 -6.36 7.20 -5.80
CA GLU A 63 -5.43 7.54 -4.72
C GLU A 63 -3.96 7.43 -5.17
N GLU A 64 -3.64 6.47 -6.04
CA GLU A 64 -2.29 6.31 -6.60
C GLU A 64 -1.90 7.52 -7.45
N GLU A 65 -2.84 8.08 -8.20
CA GLU A 65 -2.59 9.27 -9.03
C GLU A 65 -2.37 10.51 -8.16
N ASN A 66 -3.18 10.70 -7.12
CA ASN A 66 -3.01 11.81 -6.16
C ASN A 66 -1.64 11.82 -5.49
N TYR A 67 -1.15 10.61 -5.23
CA TYR A 67 0.14 10.41 -4.62
C TYR A 67 1.27 10.58 -5.63
N CYS A 68 1.17 10.01 -6.82
CA CYS A 68 2.27 10.04 -7.78
C CYS A 68 2.36 11.30 -8.62
N TYR A 69 1.25 11.98 -8.87
CA TYR A 69 1.19 13.06 -9.85
C TYR A 69 0.50 14.30 -9.28
N LEU A 70 0.85 15.46 -9.83
CA LEU A 70 0.01 16.64 -9.74
C LEU A 70 -1.31 16.36 -10.46
N CYS A 71 -2.43 16.60 -9.81
CA CYS A 71 -3.77 16.48 -10.40
C CYS A 71 -4.34 17.87 -10.69
N CYS A 72 -4.79 18.09 -11.93
CA CYS A 72 -5.33 19.37 -12.39
C CYS A 72 -6.74 19.20 -12.96
N GLY A 73 -7.60 20.19 -12.73
CA GLY A 73 -8.96 20.21 -13.24
C GLY A 73 -9.59 21.60 -13.17
N SER A 74 -10.76 21.74 -13.78
CA SER A 74 -11.56 22.97 -13.78
C SER A 74 -13.06 22.64 -13.82
N ALA A 75 -13.92 23.64 -14.01
CA ALA A 75 -15.35 23.38 -14.20
C ALA A 75 -15.64 22.67 -15.54
N GLU A 76 -14.76 22.82 -16.52
CA GLU A 76 -14.91 22.26 -17.88
C GLU A 76 -14.12 20.96 -18.06
N HIS A 77 -13.06 20.76 -17.26
CA HIS A 77 -12.17 19.61 -17.36
C HIS A 77 -12.19 18.80 -16.07
N ARG A 78 -12.47 17.49 -16.18
CA ARG A 78 -12.39 16.57 -15.04
C ARG A 78 -11.00 16.59 -14.40
N CYS A 79 -10.95 16.31 -13.10
CA CYS A 79 -9.68 16.21 -12.39
C CYS A 79 -8.91 14.97 -12.87
N LEU A 80 -7.73 15.20 -13.45
CA LEU A 80 -6.85 14.15 -13.97
C LEU A 80 -5.38 14.53 -13.71
N PRO A 81 -4.44 13.57 -13.82
CA PRO A 81 -3.02 13.86 -13.77
C PRO A 81 -2.63 14.95 -14.76
N ALA A 82 -1.78 15.89 -14.35
CA ALA A 82 -1.42 17.09 -15.12
C ALA A 82 -0.90 16.77 -16.53
N HIS A 83 -0.19 15.66 -16.69
CA HIS A 83 0.34 15.22 -17.99
C HIS A 83 -0.76 14.83 -19.00
N GLU A 84 -1.92 14.37 -18.54
CA GLU A 84 -3.10 14.11 -19.41
C GLU A 84 -3.64 15.40 -20.01
N HIS A 85 -3.47 16.53 -19.31
CA HIS A 85 -3.80 17.88 -19.80
C HIS A 85 -2.63 18.53 -20.56
N SER A 86 -1.57 17.78 -20.89
CA SER A 86 -0.33 18.28 -21.49
C SER A 86 0.34 19.38 -20.67
N ILE A 87 0.21 19.33 -19.34
CA ILE A 87 0.92 20.18 -18.40
C ILE A 87 2.16 19.39 -17.95
N LEU A 88 3.30 19.73 -18.54
CA LEU A 88 4.60 19.10 -18.30
C LEU A 88 5.57 20.12 -17.69
N ARG A 89 6.69 19.63 -17.18
CA ARG A 89 7.84 20.46 -16.82
C ARG A 89 8.51 20.99 -18.09
N ASN A 90 9.35 22.03 -17.97
CA ASN A 90 10.04 22.64 -19.11
C ASN A 90 10.96 21.69 -19.88
N ASN A 91 11.48 20.66 -19.20
CA ASN A 91 12.30 19.60 -19.78
C ASN A 91 11.45 18.47 -20.44
N GLY A 92 10.13 18.59 -20.45
CA GLY A 92 9.20 17.59 -21.00
C GLY A 92 8.82 16.48 -20.01
N GLU A 93 9.34 16.48 -18.78
CA GLU A 93 8.98 15.48 -17.78
C GLU A 93 7.58 15.71 -17.19
N ARG A 94 6.98 14.64 -16.68
CA ARG A 94 5.71 14.70 -15.95
C ARG A 94 5.92 15.42 -14.62
N TRP A 95 4.88 16.08 -14.12
CA TRP A 95 4.82 16.52 -12.72
C TRP A 95 4.58 15.34 -11.78
N GLU A 96 5.56 14.43 -11.76
CA GLU A 96 5.64 13.24 -10.92
C GLU A 96 6.36 13.59 -9.61
N ARG A 97 5.86 13.05 -8.49
CA ARG A 97 6.54 13.15 -7.19
C ARG A 97 7.75 12.25 -7.15
N GLU A 98 8.77 12.64 -6.39
CA GLU A 98 10.04 11.91 -6.31
C GLU A 98 9.84 10.45 -5.89
N SER A 99 8.92 10.19 -4.95
CA SER A 99 8.58 8.86 -4.46
C SER A 99 8.21 7.87 -5.57
N CYS A 100 7.42 8.32 -6.56
CA CYS A 100 7.02 7.47 -7.68
C CYS A 100 8.06 7.47 -8.81
N ALA A 101 8.74 8.60 -9.03
CA ALA A 101 9.84 8.67 -9.99
C ALA A 101 10.97 7.70 -9.64
N ARG A 102 11.26 7.50 -8.35
CA ARG A 102 12.27 6.55 -7.85
C ARG A 102 11.93 5.10 -8.25
N CYS A 103 10.67 4.69 -8.09
CA CYS A 103 10.21 3.37 -8.53
C CYS A 103 10.32 3.20 -10.05
N ARG A 104 9.93 4.21 -10.81
CA ARG A 104 9.95 4.17 -12.28
C ARG A 104 11.37 4.12 -12.85
N MET A 105 12.31 4.85 -12.25
CA MET A 105 13.68 4.91 -12.75
C MET A 105 14.52 3.69 -12.35
N ASN A 106 14.29 3.14 -11.15
CA ASN A 106 15.12 2.06 -10.61
C ASN A 106 14.42 0.69 -10.63
N GLY A 107 13.15 0.63 -11.05
CA GLY A 107 12.36 -0.57 -11.34
C GLY A 107 12.69 -1.80 -10.49
N ALA A 108 13.47 -2.71 -11.07
CA ALA A 108 13.83 -3.99 -10.47
C ALA A 108 14.63 -3.87 -9.15
N GLU A 109 15.43 -2.82 -8.97
CA GLU A 109 16.23 -2.63 -7.74
C GLU A 109 15.37 -2.18 -6.56
N MET A 110 14.25 -1.52 -6.85
CA MET A 110 13.35 -0.98 -5.83
C MET A 110 12.15 -1.88 -5.55
N GLU A 111 11.98 -2.99 -6.28
CA GLU A 111 10.82 -3.89 -6.11
C GLU A 111 10.71 -4.37 -4.65
N GLY A 112 9.58 -4.07 -4.00
CA GLY A 112 9.30 -4.39 -2.60
C GLY A 112 10.00 -3.47 -1.57
N VAL A 113 10.69 -2.41 -2.01
CA VAL A 113 11.32 -1.40 -1.17
C VAL A 113 10.38 -0.21 -0.98
N PRO A 114 10.37 0.45 0.20
CA PRO A 114 9.60 1.67 0.41
C PRO A 114 9.87 2.75 -0.64
N CYS A 115 8.80 3.28 -1.22
CA CYS A 115 8.85 4.36 -2.20
C CYS A 115 8.65 5.75 -1.59
N ASP A 116 8.02 5.84 -0.41
CA ASP A 116 7.90 7.08 0.36
C ASP A 116 8.79 7.02 1.61
N ASP A 117 9.63 8.04 1.80
CA ASP A 117 10.42 8.19 3.03
C ASP A 117 9.53 8.60 4.23
N ARG A 118 8.33 9.16 3.97
CA ARG A 118 7.33 9.50 5.00
C ARG A 118 6.36 8.36 5.32
N ASP A 119 6.17 7.44 4.37
CA ASP A 119 5.24 6.33 4.47
C ASP A 119 5.91 5.03 3.99
N SER A 120 6.59 4.36 4.93
CA SER A 120 7.30 3.11 4.64
C SER A 120 6.39 1.95 4.22
N GLN A 121 5.07 2.16 4.21
CA GLN A 121 4.05 1.17 3.86
C GLN A 121 3.79 1.09 2.36
N ARG A 122 4.14 2.14 1.63
CA ARG A 122 4.05 2.21 0.18
C ARG A 122 5.33 1.63 -0.39
N LEU A 123 5.20 0.61 -1.22
CA LEU A 123 6.34 -0.09 -1.81
C LEU A 123 6.38 0.18 -3.31
N CYS A 124 7.57 0.14 -3.91
CA CYS A 124 7.63 0.03 -5.36
C CYS A 124 7.20 -1.38 -5.77
N LEU A 125 6.13 -1.49 -6.55
CA LEU A 125 5.67 -2.73 -7.16
C LEU A 125 5.43 -2.46 -8.64
N GLN A 126 6.07 -3.25 -9.51
CA GLN A 126 5.96 -3.11 -10.97
C GLN A 126 6.22 -1.68 -11.45
N GLU A 127 7.34 -1.09 -11.00
CA GLU A 127 7.78 0.28 -11.35
C GLU A 127 6.83 1.41 -10.86
N LYS A 128 5.79 1.09 -10.09
CA LYS A 128 4.85 2.04 -9.49
C LYS A 128 4.98 2.05 -7.98
N CYS A 129 4.79 3.22 -7.37
CA CYS A 129 4.61 3.28 -5.93
C CYS A 129 3.19 2.83 -5.60
N SER A 130 3.04 1.68 -4.93
CA SER A 130 1.75 1.10 -4.61
C SER A 130 1.04 1.87 -3.49
N LYS A 131 -0.24 1.55 -3.31
CA LYS A 131 -0.94 1.81 -2.04
C LYS A 131 -0.22 1.08 -0.89
N SER A 132 -0.56 1.45 0.35
CA SER A 132 -0.12 0.70 1.53
C SER A 132 -0.33 -0.80 1.29
N ILE A 133 0.69 -1.61 1.58
CA ILE A 133 0.59 -3.07 1.48
C ILE A 133 -0.58 -3.63 2.32
N CYS A 134 -1.06 -2.85 3.28
CA CYS A 134 -2.17 -3.19 4.16
C CYS A 134 -3.55 -2.76 3.66
N HIS A 135 -3.64 -1.95 2.61
CA HIS A 135 -4.90 -1.39 2.12
C HIS A 135 -5.92 -2.48 1.76
N ASP A 136 -5.49 -3.53 1.05
CA ASP A 136 -6.35 -4.66 0.63
C ASP A 136 -6.24 -5.87 1.58
N LYS A 137 -5.49 -5.75 2.67
CA LYS A 137 -5.31 -6.83 3.65
C LYS A 137 -6.22 -6.62 4.84
N GLN A 138 -6.65 -7.74 5.42
CA GLN A 138 -7.39 -7.71 6.68
C GLN A 138 -6.45 -7.36 7.84
N GLN A 139 -7.00 -6.73 8.88
CA GLN A 139 -6.25 -6.44 10.10
C GLN A 139 -5.68 -7.74 10.70
N GLY A 140 -4.44 -7.64 11.17
CA GLY A 140 -3.65 -8.77 11.66
C GLY A 140 -3.04 -9.66 10.58
N ALA A 141 -3.34 -9.49 9.29
CA ALA A 141 -2.75 -10.31 8.24
C ALA A 141 -1.25 -10.01 8.07
N TYR A 142 -0.46 -11.03 7.72
CA TYR A 142 0.95 -10.83 7.39
C TYR A 142 1.10 -9.95 6.14
N CYS A 143 1.97 -8.97 6.25
CA CYS A 143 2.25 -7.98 5.22
C CYS A 143 3.68 -8.08 4.68
N ASP A 144 4.55 -8.85 5.32
CA ASP A 144 5.89 -9.13 4.85
C ASP A 144 6.05 -10.62 4.49
N ARG A 145 7.03 -10.91 3.62
CA ARG A 145 7.31 -12.29 3.18
C ARG A 145 7.89 -13.17 4.29
N LYS A 146 8.53 -12.58 5.29
CA LYS A 146 9.15 -13.32 6.41
C LYS A 146 8.16 -13.65 7.53
N MET A 147 6.91 -13.17 7.43
CA MET A 147 5.88 -13.33 8.47
C MET A 147 6.31 -12.73 9.82
N GLU A 148 7.06 -11.63 9.80
CA GLU A 148 7.52 -10.94 11.01
C GLU A 148 6.65 -9.71 11.33
N LYS A 149 5.90 -9.21 10.34
CA LYS A 149 5.08 -8.00 10.41
C LYS A 149 3.65 -8.28 9.98
N VAL A 150 2.71 -7.57 10.61
CA VAL A 150 1.28 -7.67 10.33
C VAL A 150 0.69 -6.29 10.06
N CYS A 151 -0.45 -6.28 9.37
CA CYS A 151 -1.23 -5.08 9.14
C CYS A 151 -2.00 -4.68 10.40
N VAL A 152 -1.71 -3.49 10.94
CA VAL A 152 -2.43 -2.91 12.07
C VAL A 152 -2.80 -1.49 11.68
N ASP A 153 -4.10 -1.19 11.61
CA ASP A 153 -4.60 0.15 11.27
C ASP A 153 -3.96 0.73 9.98
N ASP A 154 -3.88 -0.11 8.93
CA ASP A 154 -3.27 0.17 7.63
C ASP A 154 -1.72 0.33 7.62
N VAL A 155 -1.06 -0.07 8.71
CA VAL A 155 0.41 -0.04 8.85
C VAL A 155 0.97 -1.48 8.94
N CYS A 156 1.91 -1.83 8.06
CA CYS A 156 2.72 -3.05 8.13
C CYS A 156 3.87 -2.88 9.13
N GLU A 157 3.75 -3.53 10.27
CA GLU A 157 4.75 -3.46 11.33
C GLU A 157 4.76 -4.70 12.23
N ASN A 158 5.77 -4.79 13.09
CA ASN A 158 5.76 -5.74 14.20
C ASN A 158 5.28 -5.00 15.45
N PRO A 159 4.01 -5.12 15.86
CA PRO A 159 3.52 -4.42 17.05
C PRO A 159 4.12 -4.97 18.36
N CYS A 160 4.66 -6.20 18.36
CA CYS A 160 5.36 -6.78 19.51
C CYS A 160 6.70 -6.09 19.78
N SER A 161 7.40 -5.64 18.72
CA SER A 161 8.70 -4.97 18.86
C SER A 161 8.62 -3.60 19.51
N ARG A 162 7.41 -2.99 19.54
CA ARG A 162 7.12 -1.75 20.28
C ARG A 162 7.35 -1.91 21.79
N ILE A 163 7.18 -3.12 22.31
CA ILE A 163 7.35 -3.44 23.74
C ILE A 163 8.80 -3.78 24.03
N ALA A 164 9.38 -4.67 23.22
CA ALA A 164 10.81 -4.95 23.25
C ALA A 164 11.27 -5.48 21.88
N PRO A 165 12.47 -5.10 21.40
CA PRO A 165 12.90 -5.35 20.02
C PRO A 165 13.07 -6.84 19.67
N HIS A 166 13.22 -7.72 20.66
CA HIS A 166 13.34 -9.16 20.48
C HIS A 166 12.00 -9.90 20.46
N LEU A 167 10.88 -9.20 20.70
CA LEU A 167 9.56 -9.79 20.65
C LEU A 167 9.07 -9.84 19.20
N MET A 168 8.62 -11.02 18.80
CA MET A 168 8.18 -11.31 17.45
C MET A 168 6.72 -11.72 17.44
N VAL A 169 6.03 -11.40 16.34
CA VAL A 169 4.65 -11.83 16.11
C VAL A 169 4.58 -13.35 15.99
N CYS A 170 3.53 -13.94 16.55
CA CYS A 170 3.13 -15.31 16.24
C CYS A 170 1.62 -15.52 16.42
N ASP A 171 1.18 -16.71 16.04
CA ASP A 171 -0.19 -17.14 16.18
C ASP A 171 -0.41 -17.72 17.59
N CYS A 172 -1.50 -17.32 18.25
CA CYS A 172 -1.86 -17.88 19.53
C CYS A 172 -2.21 -19.37 19.37
N PRO A 173 -1.87 -20.23 20.35
CA PRO A 173 -2.18 -21.64 20.25
C PRO A 173 -3.70 -21.85 20.25
N ALA A 174 -4.21 -22.71 19.37
CA ALA A 174 -5.64 -23.00 19.31
C ALA A 174 -6.17 -23.68 20.59
N ILE A 175 -5.31 -24.48 21.22
CA ILE A 175 -5.54 -25.18 22.49
C ILE A 175 -4.50 -24.69 23.48
N ASP A 176 -4.95 -24.30 24.67
CA ASP A 176 -4.07 -23.89 25.76
C ASP A 176 -3.22 -25.10 26.21
N PRO A 177 -1.88 -24.99 26.21
CA PRO A 177 -1.02 -26.12 26.50
C PRO A 177 -1.05 -26.54 27.98
N ASP A 178 -1.45 -25.65 28.88
CA ASP A 178 -1.47 -25.90 30.33
C ASP A 178 -2.83 -26.49 30.76
N THR A 179 -3.92 -26.12 30.09
CA THR A 179 -5.28 -26.59 30.44
C THR A 179 -5.86 -27.64 29.48
N GLY A 180 -5.37 -27.73 28.24
CA GLY A 180 -5.90 -28.63 27.22
C GLY A 180 -7.24 -28.20 26.61
N PHE A 181 -7.78 -27.04 26.98
CA PHE A 181 -9.02 -26.48 26.43
C PHE A 181 -8.75 -25.47 25.30
N ALA A 182 -9.79 -25.12 24.53
CA ALA A 182 -9.67 -24.11 23.50
C ALA A 182 -9.24 -22.76 24.10
N SER A 183 -8.12 -22.21 23.63
CA SER A 183 -7.54 -20.97 24.19
C SER A 183 -8.40 -19.76 23.85
N ASP A 184 -8.82 -18.97 24.83
CA ASP A 184 -9.61 -17.74 24.60
C ASP A 184 -8.90 -16.71 23.71
N ASP A 185 -7.57 -16.81 23.63
CA ASP A 185 -6.73 -15.89 22.86
C ASP A 185 -6.44 -16.39 21.45
N ARG A 186 -6.93 -17.58 21.05
CA ARG A 186 -6.66 -18.24 19.75
C ARG A 186 -6.89 -17.38 18.50
N CYS A 187 -7.77 -16.39 18.56
CA CYS A 187 -8.04 -15.47 17.46
C CYS A 187 -7.33 -14.12 17.57
N GLN A 188 -6.55 -13.91 18.62
CA GLN A 188 -5.82 -12.66 18.85
C GLN A 188 -4.41 -12.76 18.25
N LEU A 189 -3.77 -11.61 18.10
CA LEU A 189 -2.34 -11.53 17.92
C LEU A 189 -1.61 -12.02 19.19
N CYS A 190 -0.59 -12.85 19.01
CA CYS A 190 0.33 -13.25 20.07
C CYS A 190 1.74 -12.74 19.78
N CYS A 191 2.53 -12.64 20.85
CA CYS A 191 3.95 -12.34 20.79
C CYS A 191 4.76 -13.46 21.48
N TYR A 192 5.96 -13.73 20.97
CA TYR A 192 6.94 -14.57 21.64
C TYR A 192 8.30 -13.87 21.73
N ASP A 193 9.12 -14.31 22.67
CA ASP A 193 10.49 -13.84 22.83
C ASP A 193 11.45 -14.68 21.99
N PHE A 194 12.12 -14.06 21.00
CA PHE A 194 13.06 -14.74 20.13
C PHE A 194 14.35 -15.18 20.84
N ASN A 195 14.73 -14.53 21.96
CA ASN A 195 15.90 -14.91 22.74
C ASN A 195 15.68 -16.22 23.52
N VAL A 196 14.42 -16.62 23.73
CA VAL A 196 14.08 -17.90 24.34
C VAL A 196 14.32 -19.03 23.35
N LYS A 197 14.94 -20.12 23.86
CA LYS A 197 15.21 -21.34 23.09
C LYS A 197 13.92 -21.84 22.40
N PRO A 198 14.00 -22.30 21.13
CA PRO A 198 12.82 -22.76 20.39
C PRO A 198 11.97 -23.80 21.12
N SER A 199 12.58 -24.70 21.89
CA SER A 199 11.88 -25.74 22.66
C SER A 199 11.03 -25.22 23.83
N SER A 200 11.30 -24.01 24.33
CA SER A 200 10.58 -23.39 25.45
C SER A 200 9.82 -22.14 25.04
N ARG A 201 9.87 -21.77 23.76
CA ARG A 201 9.24 -20.59 23.21
C ARG A 201 7.73 -20.78 23.22
N ARG A 202 7.01 -19.90 23.93
CA ARG A 202 5.55 -19.90 24.00
C ARG A 202 5.00 -18.58 23.47
N CYS A 203 4.01 -18.69 22.60
CA CYS A 203 3.22 -17.56 22.13
C CYS A 203 2.23 -17.14 23.20
N GLN A 204 2.19 -15.84 23.51
CA GLN A 204 1.36 -15.28 24.58
C GLN A 204 0.60 -14.07 24.05
N SER A 205 -0.64 -13.89 24.53
CA SER A 205 -1.55 -12.85 24.03
C SER A 205 -0.91 -11.47 24.05
N ALA A 206 -0.85 -10.83 22.89
CA ALA A 206 -0.36 -9.46 22.74
C ALA A 206 -1.19 -8.48 23.58
N TYR A 207 -2.51 -8.69 23.61
CA TYR A 207 -3.44 -7.85 24.32
C TYR A 207 -3.39 -8.05 25.85
N ARG A 208 -3.53 -9.29 26.34
CA ARG A 208 -3.62 -9.55 27.78
C ARG A 208 -2.28 -9.35 28.49
N LYS A 209 -1.19 -9.83 27.89
CA LYS A 209 0.14 -9.75 28.52
C LYS A 209 0.82 -8.41 28.30
N TYR A 210 0.83 -7.94 27.06
CA TYR A 210 1.63 -6.78 26.66
C TYR A 210 0.82 -5.50 26.42
N ARG A 211 -0.52 -5.57 26.56
CA ARG A 211 -1.43 -4.43 26.34
C ARG A 211 -1.33 -3.81 24.94
N ILE A 212 -0.97 -4.62 23.95
CA ILE A 212 -0.97 -4.22 22.54
C ILE A 212 -2.40 -4.27 22.02
N MET A 213 -2.90 -3.14 21.52
CA MET A 213 -4.25 -2.96 21.01
C MET A 213 -4.24 -2.19 19.69
N SER A 214 -5.32 -2.30 18.92
CA SER A 214 -5.55 -1.43 17.77
C SER A 214 -5.93 -0.02 18.20
N SER A 215 -5.99 0.90 17.24
CA SER A 215 -6.52 2.27 17.38
C SER A 215 -7.91 2.37 18.03
N GLN A 216 -8.68 1.27 18.04
CA GLN A 216 -10.02 1.17 18.62
C GLN A 216 -10.04 0.57 20.03
N ASP A 217 -8.88 0.50 20.71
CA ASP A 217 -8.69 -0.12 22.03
C ASP A 217 -9.13 -1.60 22.11
N ARG A 218 -9.09 -2.30 20.97
CA ARG A 218 -9.47 -3.71 20.84
C ARG A 218 -8.25 -4.60 20.66
N PRO A 219 -8.34 -5.90 21.02
CA PRO A 219 -7.36 -6.87 20.59
C PRO A 219 -7.22 -6.86 19.06
N ILE A 220 -6.00 -7.01 18.57
CA ILE A 220 -5.76 -7.18 17.14
C ILE A 220 -6.20 -8.60 16.77
N TRP A 221 -7.31 -8.71 16.06
CA TRP A 221 -7.87 -10.00 15.63
C TRP A 221 -7.14 -10.53 14.40
N ARG A 222 -6.84 -11.82 14.41
CA ARG A 222 -6.19 -12.56 13.33
C ARG A 222 -7.24 -13.42 12.61
N VAL A 223 -7.75 -12.90 11.50
CA VAL A 223 -8.79 -13.60 10.72
C VAL A 223 -8.19 -14.80 9.98
N GLY A 224 -8.96 -15.89 9.92
CA GLY A 224 -8.59 -17.11 9.21
C GLY A 224 -7.69 -18.07 10.00
N LEU A 225 -7.28 -17.73 11.23
CA LEU A 225 -6.59 -18.68 12.10
C LEU A 225 -7.48 -19.87 12.43
N ASP A 226 -6.85 -21.04 12.54
CA ASP A 226 -7.54 -22.28 12.82
C ASP A 226 -7.95 -22.36 14.29
N CYS A 227 -9.20 -22.76 14.50
CA CYS A 227 -9.78 -23.01 15.80
C CYS A 227 -10.01 -24.52 16.02
N ALA A 228 -10.23 -24.90 17.27
CA ALA A 228 -10.67 -26.25 17.61
C ALA A 228 -11.96 -26.63 16.83
N GLY A 229 -12.00 -27.88 16.34
CA GLY A 229 -13.15 -28.40 15.59
C GLY A 229 -13.26 -27.93 14.15
N GLY A 230 -12.15 -27.54 13.49
CA GLY A 230 -12.12 -27.17 12.08
C GLY A 230 -12.74 -25.80 11.74
N LYS A 231 -13.07 -25.00 12.77
CA LYS A 231 -13.57 -23.63 12.65
C LYS A 231 -12.42 -22.66 12.37
N ARG A 232 -12.77 -21.44 11.96
CA ARG A 232 -11.80 -20.36 11.74
C ARG A 232 -12.21 -19.05 12.40
N CYS A 233 -11.21 -18.25 12.77
CA CYS A 233 -11.43 -16.93 13.36
C CYS A 233 -12.00 -15.95 12.33
N ASN A 234 -13.06 -15.23 12.70
CA ASN A 234 -13.61 -14.14 11.90
C ASN A 234 -13.10 -12.75 12.36
N ARG A 235 -13.56 -11.68 11.70
CA ARG A 235 -13.17 -10.29 11.99
C ARG A 235 -13.49 -9.78 13.41
N TYR A 236 -14.29 -10.52 14.16
CA TYR A 236 -14.69 -10.18 15.52
C TYR A 236 -13.99 -11.02 16.58
N GLY A 237 -13.01 -11.85 16.19
CA GLY A 237 -12.31 -12.75 17.11
C GLY A 237 -13.11 -14.00 17.50
N VAL A 238 -14.17 -14.34 16.75
CA VAL A 238 -15.03 -15.48 17.03
C VAL A 238 -14.71 -16.64 16.08
N CYS A 239 -14.65 -17.85 16.62
CA CYS A 239 -14.48 -19.08 15.83
C CYS A 239 -15.81 -19.54 15.22
N SER A 240 -15.91 -19.49 13.89
CA SER A 240 -17.09 -19.91 13.13
C SER A 240 -16.69 -20.76 11.93
N ASN A 241 -17.65 -21.49 11.35
CA ASN A 241 -17.44 -22.19 10.08
C ASN A 241 -17.37 -21.19 8.90
N ASP A 242 -17.92 -19.98 9.07
CA ASP A 242 -18.00 -18.94 8.04
C ASP A 242 -16.79 -18.01 8.08
N ALA A 243 -15.59 -18.53 7.82
CA ALA A 243 -14.52 -17.64 7.39
C ALA A 243 -14.85 -17.18 5.97
N ILE A 244 -15.53 -16.04 5.88
CA ILE A 244 -15.85 -15.35 4.63
C ILE A 244 -14.58 -15.30 3.78
N GLN A 245 -14.59 -16.06 2.69
CA GLN A 245 -13.70 -15.86 1.55
C GLN A 245 -14.07 -14.49 0.95
N THR A 246 -13.53 -13.40 1.52
CA THR A 246 -13.45 -12.12 0.80
C THR A 246 -12.34 -12.24 -0.25
N GLY A 247 -12.63 -13.10 -1.21
CA GLY A 247 -12.00 -13.24 -2.52
C GLY A 247 -13.12 -13.54 -3.51
N HIS A 248 -14.27 -12.88 -3.36
CA HIS A 248 -15.29 -12.88 -4.39
C HIS A 248 -14.73 -12.05 -5.55
N ASN A 249 -14.20 -12.72 -6.57
CA ASN A 249 -14.17 -12.19 -7.92
C ASN A 249 -15.63 -12.09 -8.38
N PRO A 250 -16.23 -10.88 -8.47
CA PRO A 250 -17.62 -10.73 -8.91
C PRO A 250 -17.82 -11.13 -10.39
N THR A 251 -16.73 -11.39 -11.12
CA THR A 251 -16.74 -11.76 -12.53
C THR A 251 -17.24 -13.19 -12.80
N ALA A 252 -17.08 -14.14 -11.86
CA ALA A 252 -17.49 -15.52 -12.09
C ALA A 252 -19.02 -15.70 -11.98
N LEU A 253 -19.66 -15.12 -10.96
CA LEU A 253 -21.13 -15.18 -10.80
C LEU A 253 -21.86 -14.39 -11.90
N SER A 254 -21.29 -13.26 -12.34
CA SER A 254 -21.79 -12.49 -13.48
C SER A 254 -21.71 -13.27 -14.79
N ALA A 255 -20.61 -13.98 -15.04
CA ALA A 255 -20.43 -14.75 -16.27
C ALA A 255 -21.38 -15.97 -16.34
N PHE A 256 -21.60 -16.67 -15.22
CA PHE A 256 -22.54 -17.78 -15.17
C PHE A 256 -24.00 -17.34 -15.38
N LEU A 257 -24.42 -16.21 -14.82
CA LEU A 257 -25.76 -15.65 -15.03
C LEU A 257 -25.97 -15.22 -16.49
N LEU A 258 -24.98 -14.58 -17.11
CA LEU A 258 -25.02 -14.21 -18.53
C LEU A 258 -25.07 -15.44 -19.44
N PHE A 259 -24.30 -16.49 -19.14
CA PHE A 259 -24.32 -17.72 -19.93
C PHE A 259 -25.67 -18.44 -19.85
N PHE A 260 -26.26 -18.50 -18.66
CA PHE A 260 -27.59 -19.07 -18.46
C PHE A 260 -28.67 -18.28 -19.21
N LEU A 261 -28.64 -16.94 -19.17
CA LEU A 261 -29.59 -16.10 -19.90
C LEU A 261 -29.46 -16.27 -21.42
N VAL A 262 -28.24 -16.33 -21.95
CA VAL A 262 -28.01 -16.57 -23.39
C VAL A 262 -28.51 -17.96 -23.79
N ALA A 263 -28.25 -19.00 -23.00
CA ALA A 263 -28.71 -20.36 -23.28
C ALA A 263 -30.25 -20.46 -23.30
N VAL A 264 -30.93 -19.80 -22.35
CA VAL A 264 -32.40 -19.78 -22.30
C VAL A 264 -32.99 -19.06 -23.51
N VAL A 265 -32.41 -17.92 -23.93
CA VAL A 265 -32.87 -17.19 -25.13
C VAL A 265 -32.64 -18.02 -26.39
N LEU A 266 -31.50 -18.71 -26.51
CA LEU A 266 -31.22 -19.57 -27.66
C LEU A 266 -32.20 -20.75 -27.75
N LEU A 267 -32.49 -21.40 -26.61
CA LEU A 267 -33.47 -22.48 -26.54
C LEU A 267 -34.88 -22.00 -26.90
N ALA A 268 -35.30 -20.83 -26.41
CA ALA A 268 -36.58 -20.25 -26.76
C ALA A 268 -36.69 -19.93 -28.27
N ALA A 269 -35.61 -19.41 -28.87
CA ALA A 269 -35.56 -19.15 -30.31
C ALA A 269 -35.69 -20.44 -31.14
N ILE A 270 -34.98 -21.51 -30.76
CA ILE A 270 -35.04 -22.80 -31.47
C ILE A 270 -36.45 -23.42 -31.40
N VAL A 271 -37.09 -23.38 -30.22
CA VAL A 271 -38.46 -23.88 -30.05
C VAL A 271 -39.45 -23.06 -30.91
N SER A 272 -39.30 -21.73 -30.94
CA SER A 272 -40.19 -20.88 -31.75
C SER A 272 -40.06 -21.13 -33.26
N THR A 273 -38.87 -21.49 -33.74
CA THR A 273 -38.66 -21.83 -35.17
C THR A 273 -39.16 -23.22 -35.55
N ALA A 274 -39.31 -24.12 -34.57
CA ALA A 274 -39.81 -25.47 -34.79
C ALA A 274 -41.35 -25.53 -34.92
N GLU A 275 -42.07 -24.53 -34.41
CA GLU A 275 -43.54 -24.43 -34.56
C GLU A 275 -43.97 -23.80 -35.89
N THR A 276 -43.03 -23.26 -36.68
CA THR A 276 -43.31 -22.61 -37.97
C THR A 276 -42.93 -23.45 -39.19
N LEU A 277 -42.65 -24.75 -39.01
CA LEU A 277 -42.29 -25.69 -40.08
C LEU A 277 -43.31 -26.83 -40.21
#